data_AF-A0A0M8PV63-F1
#
_entry.id   AF-A0A0M8PV63-F1
#
_cell.length_a   1.000
_cell.length_b   1.000
_cell.length_c   1.000
_cell.angle_alpha   90.00
_cell.angle_beta   90.00
_cell.angle_gamma   90.00
#
_symmetry.space_group_name_H-M   'P 1'
#
loop_
_entity.id
_entity.type
_entity.pdbx_description
1 polymer ?
#
loop_
_entity_poly.entity_id
_entity_poly.type
_entity_poly.pdbx_seq_one_letter_code
_entity_poly.pdbx_strand_id
1 'polypeptide(L)'
;MDTKSQTSFQEKALELLVADADKIARLIRVQMDHLTMPQCPLYEEVLDTQMFGLSREIDFAVKLGLIEREKGKEILDSLEKELSVLHDAYTDK
;
A
#
# COMPACT_ATOMS: atom_id res chain seq x y z
N MET A 1 20.50 21.12 -15.89
CA MET A 1 19.57 20.65 -14.85
C MET A 1 20.28 19.54 -14.10
N ASP A 2 20.59 19.77 -12.82
CA ASP A 2 21.47 18.91 -12.00
C ASP A 2 20.89 17.52 -11.78
N THR A 3 21.51 16.52 -12.40
CA THR A 3 21.13 15.10 -12.31
C THR A 3 21.13 14.58 -10.85
N LYS A 4 21.96 15.18 -9.98
CA LYS A 4 22.03 14.85 -8.54
C LYS A 4 20.75 15.18 -7.77
N SER A 5 20.03 16.25 -8.12
CA SER A 5 18.79 16.59 -7.40
C SER A 5 17.64 15.66 -7.78
N GLN A 6 17.61 15.22 -9.05
CA GLN A 6 16.60 14.33 -9.58
C GLN A 6 16.65 12.93 -8.94
N THR A 7 17.85 12.33 -8.80
CA THR A 7 18.02 11.02 -8.11
C THR A 7 17.54 11.10 -6.66
N SER A 8 17.81 12.21 -5.97
CA SER A 8 17.34 12.42 -4.59
C SER A 8 15.82 12.48 -4.47
N PHE A 9 15.11 13.00 -5.47
CA PHE A 9 13.64 13.03 -5.46
C PHE A 9 13.02 11.67 -5.77
N GLN A 10 13.66 10.86 -6.62
CA GLN A 10 13.21 9.49 -6.91
C GLN A 10 13.31 8.60 -5.66
N GLU A 11 14.44 8.66 -4.97
CA GLU A 11 14.66 7.92 -3.71
C GLU A 11 13.64 8.33 -2.64
N LYS A 12 13.44 9.64 -2.45
CA LYS A 12 12.45 10.16 -1.49
C LYS A 12 11.02 9.79 -1.84
N ALA A 13 10.66 9.81 -3.12
CA ALA A 13 9.32 9.41 -3.56
C ALA A 13 9.08 7.93 -3.24
N LEU A 14 10.06 7.06 -3.53
CA LEU A 14 9.98 5.64 -3.19
C LEU A 14 9.89 5.42 -1.67
N GLU A 15 10.72 6.11 -0.88
CA GLU A 15 10.71 6.01 0.59
C GLU A 15 9.34 6.40 1.18
N LEU A 16 8.74 7.48 0.69
CA LEU A 16 7.41 7.91 1.13
C LEU A 16 6.32 6.89 0.77
N LEU A 17 6.31 6.40 -0.47
CA LEU A 17 5.32 5.42 -0.92
C LEU A 17 5.43 4.09 -0.16
N VAL A 18 6.65 3.65 0.17
CA VAL A 18 6.88 2.46 1.00
C VAL A 18 6.42 2.73 2.44
N ALA A 19 6.70 3.90 3.01
CA ALA A 19 6.26 4.25 4.35
C ALA A 19 4.72 4.33 4.48
N ASP A 20 4.04 4.78 3.41
CA ASP A 20 2.58 4.80 3.34
C ASP A 20 2.01 3.39 3.14
N ALA A 21 2.62 2.56 2.30
CA ALA A 21 2.29 1.14 2.22
C ALA A 21 2.44 0.42 3.58
N ASP A 22 3.52 0.70 4.32
CA ASP A 22 3.74 0.12 5.66
C ASP A 22 2.65 0.53 6.67
N LYS A 23 2.05 1.73 6.53
CA LYS A 23 0.92 2.14 7.36
C LYS A 23 -0.32 1.29 7.05
N ILE A 24 -0.58 1.03 5.77
CA ILE A 24 -1.70 0.19 5.33
C ILE A 24 -1.47 -1.26 5.79
N ALA A 25 -0.26 -1.80 5.61
CA ALA A 25 0.11 -3.14 6.09
C ALA A 25 -0.12 -3.27 7.61
N ARG A 26 0.26 -2.26 8.40
CA ARG A 26 -0.04 -2.24 9.84
C ARG A 26 -1.55 -2.23 10.12
N LEU A 27 -2.34 -1.48 9.36
CA LEU A 27 -3.79 -1.47 9.51
C LEU A 27 -4.40 -2.86 9.22
N ILE A 28 -3.90 -3.55 8.18
CA ILE A 28 -4.26 -4.93 7.86
C ILE A 28 -3.90 -5.87 9.03
N ARG A 29 -2.68 -5.76 9.58
CA ARG A 29 -2.23 -6.63 10.69
C ARG A 29 -2.96 -6.37 12.02
N VAL A 30 -3.29 -5.12 12.34
CA VAL A 30 -4.01 -4.77 13.59
C VAL A 30 -5.40 -5.41 13.63
N GLN A 31 -6.00 -5.71 12.47
CA GLN A 31 -7.22 -6.54 12.40
C GLN A 31 -7.02 -7.96 12.93
N MET A 32 -5.80 -8.51 12.83
CA MET A 32 -5.49 -9.85 13.35
C MET A 32 -5.38 -9.86 14.87
N ASP A 33 -4.74 -8.85 15.45
CA ASP A 33 -4.36 -8.86 16.87
C ASP A 33 -5.52 -8.54 17.83
N HIS A 34 -6.53 -7.79 17.39
CA HIS A 34 -7.59 -7.29 18.29
C HIS A 34 -8.90 -8.06 18.29
N LEU A 35 -9.09 -9.11 17.47
CA LEU A 35 -10.28 -9.99 17.48
C LEU A 35 -11.64 -9.26 17.40
N THR A 36 -11.68 -7.97 17.06
CA THR A 36 -12.91 -7.18 16.90
C THR A 36 -13.44 -7.40 15.49
N MET A 37 -14.19 -8.49 15.31
CA MET A 37 -14.96 -8.86 14.12
C MET A 37 -14.28 -8.59 12.75
N PRO A 38 -13.70 -9.61 12.11
CA PRO A 38 -13.02 -9.52 10.81
C PRO A 38 -13.95 -9.26 9.62
N GLN A 39 -15.26 -9.18 9.85
CA GLN A 39 -16.30 -9.01 8.84
C GLN A 39 -17.11 -7.74 9.13
N CYS A 40 -16.46 -6.66 9.60
CA CYS A 40 -17.13 -5.37 9.58
C CYS A 40 -17.03 -4.84 8.15
N PRO A 41 -18.13 -4.72 7.38
CA PRO A 41 -18.08 -4.20 6.02
C PRO A 41 -17.38 -2.85 5.94
N LEU A 42 -17.46 -2.08 7.03
CA LEU A 42 -16.79 -0.80 7.19
C LEU A 42 -15.25 -0.89 7.15
N TYR A 43 -14.64 -1.97 7.66
CA TYR A 43 -13.19 -2.12 7.64
C TYR A 43 -12.67 -2.47 6.24
N GLU A 44 -13.38 -3.33 5.50
CA GLU A 44 -13.08 -3.62 4.10
C GLU A 44 -13.17 -2.34 3.26
N GLU A 45 -14.25 -1.57 3.41
CA GLU A 45 -14.41 -0.27 2.72
C GLU A 45 -13.29 0.74 3.05
N VAL A 46 -12.84 0.79 4.30
CA VAL A 46 -11.72 1.63 4.71
C VAL A 46 -10.42 1.14 4.07
N LEU A 47 -10.14 -0.16 4.09
CA LEU A 47 -8.94 -0.73 3.47
C LEU A 47 -8.92 -0.50 1.96
N ASP A 48 -10.04 -0.71 1.28
CA ASP A 48 -10.20 -0.43 -0.15
C ASP A 48 -9.94 1.04 -0.47
N THR A 49 -10.45 1.95 0.36
CA THR A 49 -10.21 3.39 0.20
C THR A 49 -8.73 3.73 0.40
N GLN A 50 -8.05 3.13 1.37
CA GLN A 50 -6.62 3.33 1.62
C GLN A 50 -5.77 2.79 0.46
N MET A 51 -6.08 1.57 -0.02
CA MET A 51 -5.44 0.95 -1.18
C MET A 51 -5.62 1.81 -2.44
N PHE A 52 -6.84 2.33 -2.66
CA PHE A 52 -7.10 3.25 -3.76
C PHE A 52 -6.29 4.55 -3.62
N GLY A 53 -6.24 5.14 -2.42
CA GLY A 53 -5.44 6.33 -2.14
C GLY A 53 -3.97 6.13 -2.51
N LEU A 54 -3.34 5.07 -2.02
CA LEU A 54 -1.96 4.72 -2.37
C LEU A 54 -1.79 4.49 -3.88
N SER A 55 -2.75 3.85 -4.54
CA SER A 55 -2.71 3.66 -6.00
C SER A 55 -2.70 4.99 -6.79
N ARG A 56 -3.29 6.06 -6.23
CA ARG A 56 -3.29 7.40 -6.85
C ARG A 56 -1.98 8.12 -6.61
N GLU A 57 -1.38 7.98 -5.44
CA GLU A 57 -0.06 8.52 -5.15
C GLU A 57 1.02 7.85 -6.03
N ILE A 58 0.96 6.53 -6.19
CA ILE A 58 1.83 5.76 -7.08
C ILE A 58 1.68 6.24 -8.53
N ASP A 59 0.44 6.32 -9.05
CA ASP A 59 0.20 6.76 -10.43
C ASP A 59 0.65 8.21 -10.66
N PHE A 60 0.50 9.08 -9.66
CA PHE A 60 1.05 10.43 -9.71
C PHE A 60 2.58 10.42 -9.80
N ALA A 61 3.26 9.64 -8.97
CA ALA A 61 4.73 9.52 -8.99
C ALA A 61 5.25 8.90 -10.30
N VAL A 62 4.55 7.89 -10.85
CA VAL A 62 4.84 7.31 -12.17
C VAL A 62 4.71 8.36 -13.27
N LYS A 63 3.64 9.16 -13.27
CA LYS A 63 3.42 10.24 -14.27
C LYS A 63 4.50 11.32 -14.23
N LEU A 64 5.08 11.57 -13.07
CA LEU A 64 6.22 12.49 -12.90
C LEU A 64 7.57 11.84 -13.24
N GLY A 65 7.62 10.55 -13.57
CA GLY A 65 8.86 9.82 -13.81
C GLY A 65 9.73 9.65 -12.55
N LEU A 66 9.11 9.74 -11.36
CA LEU A 66 9.81 9.59 -10.08
C LEU A 66 9.98 8.12 -9.68
N ILE A 67 9.10 7.24 -10.17
CA ILE A 67 9.19 5.79 -9.99
C ILE A 67 8.80 5.06 -11.28
N GLU A 68 9.32 3.85 -11.45
CA GLU A 68 8.88 2.93 -12.50
C GLU A 68 7.51 2.33 -12.16
N ARG A 69 6.70 2.05 -13.19
CA ARG A 69 5.36 1.49 -13.02
C ARG A 69 5.41 0.13 -12.34
N GLU A 70 6.39 -0.68 -12.71
CA GLU A 70 6.64 -2.01 -12.16
C GLU A 70 6.91 -1.93 -10.66
N LYS A 71 7.70 -0.93 -10.22
CA LYS A 71 7.96 -0.71 -8.80
C LYS A 71 6.71 -0.33 -8.02
N GLY A 72 5.88 0.55 -8.60
CA GLY A 72 4.57 0.87 -8.04
C GLY A 72 3.65 -0.34 -7.92
N LYS A 73 3.66 -1.21 -8.93
CA LYS A 73 2.89 -2.46 -8.92
C LYS A 73 3.37 -3.41 -7.82
N GLU A 74 4.68 -3.60 -7.65
CA GLU A 74 5.24 -4.45 -6.59
C GLU A 74 4.77 -4.03 -5.19
N ILE A 75 4.65 -2.72 -4.95
CA ILE A 75 4.14 -2.19 -3.67
C ILE A 75 2.68 -2.62 -3.45
N LEU A 76 1.81 -2.44 -4.45
CA LEU A 76 0.40 -2.82 -4.36
C LEU A 76 0.22 -4.34 -4.24
N ASP A 77 0.91 -5.12 -5.06
CA ASP A 77 0.86 -6.58 -5.05
C ASP A 77 1.26 -7.14 -3.66
N SER A 78 2.18 -6.48 -2.96
CA SER A 78 2.59 -6.89 -1.61
C SER A 78 1.47 -6.73 -0.57
N LEU A 79 0.69 -5.66 -0.66
CA LEU A 79 -0.45 -5.39 0.21
C LEU A 79 -1.65 -6.28 -0.11
N GLU A 80 -1.93 -6.49 -1.39
CA GLU A 80 -2.99 -7.41 -1.85
C GLU A 80 -2.74 -8.84 -1.36
N LYS A 81 -1.48 -9.29 -1.39
CA LYS A 81 -1.11 -10.60 -0.85
C LYS A 81 -1.34 -10.68 0.65
N GLU A 82 -0.99 -9.65 1.41
CA GLU A 82 -1.18 -9.61 2.85
C GLU A 82 -2.68 -9.61 3.22
N LEU A 83 -3.49 -8.86 2.48
CA LEU A 83 -4.94 -8.85 2.62
C LEU A 83 -5.55 -10.23 2.28
N SER A 84 -5.06 -10.89 1.23
CA SER A 84 -5.54 -12.22 0.82
C SER A 84 -5.28 -13.27 1.91
N VAL A 85 -4.07 -13.27 2.50
CA VAL A 85 -3.74 -14.15 3.63
C VAL A 85 -4.67 -13.92 4.82
N LEU A 86 -5.06 -12.67 5.07
CA LEU A 86 -6.00 -12.33 6.12
C LEU A 86 -7.41 -12.88 5.82
N HIS A 87 -7.92 -12.69 4.60
CA HIS A 87 -9.22 -13.23 4.19
C HIS A 87 -9.27 -14.75 4.29
N ASP A 88 -8.24 -15.46 3.82
CA ASP A 88 -8.17 -16.92 3.88
C ASP A 88 -8.24 -17.42 5.34
N ALA A 89 -7.46 -16.80 6.24
CA ALA A 89 -7.43 -17.15 7.66
C ALA A 89 -8.79 -16.99 8.38
N TYR A 90 -9.68 -16.13 7.87
CA TYR A 90 -11.02 -15.90 8.42
C TYR A 90 -12.14 -16.66 7.70
N THR A 91 -11.93 -17.07 6.45
CA THR A 91 -12.93 -17.79 5.65
C THR A 91 -12.80 -19.31 5.79
N ASP A 92 -11.62 -19.83 6.14
CA ASP A 92 -11.37 -21.25 6.43
C ASP A 92 -11.87 -21.71 7.83
N LYS A 93 -12.86 -21.03 8.42
CA LYS A 93 -13.48 -21.41 9.70
C LYS A 93 -14.94 -21.87 9.56
#